data_AF-V4M1L4-F1
#
_entry.id   AF-V4M1L4-F1
#
_cell.length_a   1.000
_cell.length_b   1.000
_cell.length_c   1.000
_cell.angle_alpha   90.00
_cell.angle_beta   90.00
_cell.angle_gamma   90.00
#
_symmetry.space_group_name_H-M   'P 1'
#
loop_
_entity.id
_entity.type
_entity.pdbx_description
1 polymer ?
#
loop_
_entity_poly.entity_id
_entity_poly.type
_entity_poly.pdbx_seq_one_letter_code
_entity_poly.pdbx_strand_id
1 'polypeptide(L)'
;EAVHFNKITALLKKFSYGLSSDHFDPVLIAQKVCVGVYKGLAARIAVSNLYKNTKKSFSETVKDMYNHVNERSGLETPLIGDDVFEIIMKNTARLDSEIIYDRDFEYDYFEFKTLERSYLLKVQGKVVERPQHMLMRVVVGIHKDDVDSTIKTYYMMSKRWFTHASPNLFTRNSKASCKLLFMHQLSSCFLICMKDDSIEGIYETLKECAVISKSAGGIGVSVHNICATGSYIRGTNGMSNDIVPMLCVFNDTARYVDQGRGKRKGVFDVYLEPWHADIFEFLELRKNHGKRVHNNRQWSLFCPNEALGLADCWGAEFEKLYTKYEREVTASVTINHNKIIDVNYYPVETVKTSNIRHRPIGIGVQGLADAFILLGMPFDSPKDIFEIIYYHALKASSQLAARDGSYETYKGSPV
;
A
#
# COMPACT_ATOMS: atom_id res chain seq x y z
N GLU A 1 16.82 26.21 24.33
CA GLU A 1 15.72 26.66 25.21
C GLU A 1 14.58 25.65 25.18
N ALA A 2 13.77 25.55 26.24
CA ALA A 2 12.56 24.72 26.23
C ALA A 2 11.47 25.34 25.34
N VAL A 3 10.70 24.48 24.67
CA VAL A 3 9.71 24.91 23.66
C VAL A 3 8.40 25.29 24.36
N HIS A 4 8.25 26.58 24.64
CA HIS A 4 7.06 27.12 25.28
C HIS A 4 6.03 27.60 24.25
N PHE A 5 4.85 26.96 24.25
CA PHE A 5 3.69 27.35 23.44
C PHE A 5 3.39 28.86 23.49
N ASN A 6 3.44 29.45 24.69
CA ASN A 6 3.19 30.89 24.89
C ASN A 6 4.25 31.78 24.22
N LYS A 7 5.53 31.37 24.22
CA LYS A 7 6.60 32.12 23.54
C LYS A 7 6.42 32.07 22.02
N ILE A 8 6.11 30.90 21.45
CA ILE A 8 5.86 30.74 20.01
C ILE A 8 4.62 31.53 19.57
N THR A 9 3.52 31.43 20.33
CA THR A 9 2.28 32.18 20.05
C THR A 9 2.52 33.69 20.10
N ALA A 10 3.29 34.18 21.08
CA ALA A 10 3.66 35.60 21.17
C ALA A 10 4.56 36.05 20.00
N LEU A 11 5.51 35.21 19.56
CA LEU A 11 6.35 35.49 18.40
C LEU A 11 5.52 35.61 17.12
N LEU A 12 4.62 34.64 16.86
CA LEU A 12 3.74 34.64 15.69
C LEU A 12 2.81 35.85 15.69
N LYS A 13 2.23 36.23 16.84
CA LYS A 13 1.44 37.46 16.99
C LYS A 13 2.24 38.75 16.70
N LYS A 14 3.54 38.76 17.00
CA LYS A 14 4.43 39.89 16.70
C LYS A 14 4.73 40.00 15.20
N PHE A 15 4.84 38.88 14.49
CA PHE A 15 5.13 38.83 13.06
C PHE A 15 3.88 38.88 12.16
N SER A 16 2.68 38.72 12.70
CA SER A 16 1.41 38.73 11.94
C SER A 16 0.81 40.12 11.73
N TYR A 17 1.58 41.19 11.93
CA TYR A 17 1.09 42.56 11.76
C TYR A 17 0.70 42.83 10.30
N GLY A 18 -0.57 43.17 10.05
CA GLY A 18 -1.12 43.41 8.71
C GLY A 18 -1.71 42.18 8.00
N LEU A 19 -1.72 40.99 8.63
CA LEU A 19 -2.44 39.82 8.12
C LEU A 19 -3.89 39.80 8.62
N SER A 20 -4.84 39.34 7.79
CA SER A 20 -6.24 39.15 8.21
C SER A 20 -6.36 38.03 9.25
N SER A 21 -7.07 38.31 10.34
CA SER A 21 -7.43 37.35 11.39
C SER A 21 -8.27 36.18 10.88
N ASP A 22 -8.99 36.35 9.77
CA ASP A 22 -9.89 35.32 9.21
C ASP A 22 -9.11 34.24 8.44
N HIS A 23 -7.84 34.50 8.14
CA HIS A 23 -6.94 33.58 7.42
C HIS A 23 -5.69 33.21 8.21
N PHE A 24 -5.36 33.95 9.27
CA PHE A 24 -4.18 33.72 10.10
C PHE A 24 -4.54 33.63 11.59
N ASP A 25 -4.55 32.40 12.13
CA ASP A 25 -4.65 32.16 13.57
C ASP A 25 -3.27 31.78 14.15
N PRO A 26 -2.59 32.69 14.88
CA PRO A 26 -1.29 32.41 15.49
C PRO A 26 -1.36 31.33 16.59
N VAL A 27 -2.52 31.11 17.21
CA VAL A 27 -2.74 30.08 18.23
C VAL A 27 -2.79 28.71 17.55
N LEU A 28 -3.56 28.56 16.47
CA LEU A 28 -3.63 27.34 15.67
C LEU A 28 -2.27 27.00 15.02
N ILE A 29 -1.52 28.01 14.57
CA ILE A 29 -0.17 27.81 14.02
C ILE A 29 0.79 27.38 15.14
N ALA A 30 0.79 28.04 16.31
CA ALA A 30 1.58 27.61 17.46
C ALA A 30 1.22 26.18 17.91
N GLN A 31 -0.06 25.79 17.85
CA GLN A 31 -0.50 24.42 18.15
C GLN A 31 0.09 23.43 17.15
N LYS A 32 0.00 23.71 15.84
CA LYS A 32 0.59 22.86 14.79
C LYS A 32 2.12 22.77 14.91
N VAL A 33 2.81 23.86 15.25
CA VAL A 33 4.26 23.86 15.51
C VAL A 33 4.59 23.03 16.75
N CYS A 34 3.90 23.21 17.87
CA CYS A 34 4.11 22.40 19.07
C CYS A 34 3.76 20.92 18.86
N VAL A 35 2.76 20.59 18.04
CA VAL A 35 2.45 19.21 17.60
C VAL A 35 3.58 18.63 16.74
N GLY A 36 4.17 19.43 15.84
CA GLY A 36 5.33 19.03 15.04
C GLY A 36 6.62 18.86 15.86
N VAL A 37 6.76 19.57 16.98
CA VAL A 37 7.92 19.49 17.88
C VAL A 37 7.77 18.39 18.94
N TYR A 38 6.55 18.16 19.43
CA TYR A 38 6.24 17.09 20.40
C TYR A 38 5.42 15.97 19.74
N LYS A 39 5.86 15.48 18.58
CA LYS A 39 5.15 14.46 17.77
C LYS A 39 4.62 13.30 18.61
N GLY A 40 5.47 12.70 19.44
CA GLY A 40 5.11 11.55 20.30
C GLY A 40 4.04 11.87 21.34
N LEU A 41 4.04 13.07 21.93
CA LEU A 41 2.98 13.47 22.86
C LEU A 41 1.66 13.74 22.13
N ALA A 42 1.72 14.39 20.97
CA ALA A 42 0.54 14.64 20.14
C ALA A 42 -0.09 13.33 19.64
N ALA A 43 0.73 12.34 19.25
CA ALA A 43 0.29 11.00 18.90
C ALA A 43 -0.37 10.29 20.09
N ARG A 44 0.27 10.30 21.26
CA ARG A 44 -0.29 9.70 22.49
C ARG A 44 -1.64 10.29 22.89
N ILE A 45 -1.83 11.61 22.75
CA ILE A 45 -3.12 12.27 22.96
C ILE A 45 -4.15 11.81 21.92
N ALA A 46 -3.77 11.72 20.65
CA ALA A 46 -4.67 11.27 19.58
C ALA A 46 -5.12 9.81 19.77
N VAL A 47 -4.19 8.91 20.12
CA VAL A 47 -4.45 7.50 20.45
C VAL A 47 -5.32 7.38 21.70
N SER A 48 -5.03 8.14 22.76
CA SER A 48 -5.87 8.17 23.97
C SER A 48 -7.31 8.62 23.67
N ASN A 49 -7.49 9.59 22.77
CA ASN A 49 -8.81 10.02 22.33
C ASN A 49 -9.50 8.99 21.42
N LEU A 50 -8.78 8.24 20.59
CA LEU A 50 -9.33 7.08 19.88
C LEU A 50 -9.83 6.02 20.86
N TYR A 51 -9.07 5.75 21.93
CA TYR A 51 -9.39 4.72 22.92
C TYR A 51 -10.68 5.01 23.71
N LYS A 52 -11.00 6.29 23.93
CA LYS A 52 -12.28 6.72 24.54
C LYS A 52 -13.49 6.49 23.62
N ASN A 53 -13.27 6.39 22.31
CA ASN A 53 -14.31 6.29 21.29
C ASN A 53 -14.37 4.91 20.60
N THR A 54 -13.56 3.94 21.03
CA THR A 54 -13.45 2.59 20.44
C THR A 54 -13.50 1.52 21.52
N LYS A 55 -14.15 0.38 21.23
CA LYS A 55 -14.19 -0.76 22.13
C LYS A 55 -12.77 -1.30 22.39
N LYS A 56 -12.57 -1.95 23.54
CA LYS A 56 -11.28 -2.61 23.83
C LYS A 56 -11.18 -3.96 23.12
N SER A 57 -12.19 -4.83 23.26
CA SER A 57 -12.19 -6.15 22.62
C SER A 57 -12.12 -6.05 21.10
N PHE A 58 -11.21 -6.83 20.49
CA PHE A 58 -11.10 -6.95 19.04
C PHE A 58 -12.30 -7.73 18.49
N SER A 59 -12.63 -8.88 19.09
CA SER A 59 -13.78 -9.69 18.70
C SER A 59 -15.12 -8.93 18.75
N GLU A 60 -15.36 -8.08 19.76
CA GLU A 60 -16.56 -7.21 19.79
C GLU A 60 -16.54 -6.15 18.68
N THR A 61 -15.39 -5.53 18.42
CA THR A 61 -15.25 -4.53 17.34
C THR A 61 -15.51 -5.19 15.98
N VAL A 62 -15.05 -6.43 15.79
CA VAL A 62 -15.31 -7.25 14.59
C VAL A 62 -16.80 -7.60 14.44
N LYS A 63 -17.53 -7.88 15.54
CA LYS A 63 -18.99 -8.06 15.50
C LYS A 63 -19.70 -6.79 15.02
N ASP A 64 -19.32 -5.61 15.52
CA ASP A 64 -19.90 -4.34 15.07
C ASP A 64 -19.62 -4.08 13.57
N MET A 65 -18.42 -4.42 13.11
CA MET A 65 -18.01 -4.27 11.71
C MET A 65 -18.71 -5.28 10.77
N TYR A 66 -18.99 -6.49 11.25
CA TYR A 66 -19.72 -7.52 10.49
C TYR A 66 -21.23 -7.22 10.44
N ASN A 67 -21.84 -6.83 11.56
CA ASN A 67 -23.26 -6.46 11.64
C ASN A 67 -23.56 -5.03 11.13
N HIS A 68 -22.66 -4.42 10.32
CA HIS A 68 -22.84 -3.04 9.88
C HIS A 68 -23.95 -2.91 8.83
N VAL A 69 -25.01 -2.18 9.17
CA VAL A 69 -26.10 -1.80 8.26
C VAL A 69 -25.87 -0.37 7.73
N ASN A 70 -26.19 -0.16 6.45
CA ASN A 70 -26.18 1.17 5.85
C ASN A 70 -27.43 1.95 6.26
N GLU A 71 -27.26 3.07 6.99
CA GLU A 71 -28.35 3.89 7.52
C GLU A 71 -29.33 4.42 6.46
N ARG A 72 -28.90 4.59 5.21
CA ARG A 72 -29.73 5.16 4.14
C ARG A 72 -30.53 4.13 3.35
N SER A 73 -29.96 2.94 3.13
CA SER A 73 -30.64 1.87 2.39
C SER A 73 -31.27 0.81 3.28
N GLY A 74 -30.94 0.77 4.57
CA GLY A 74 -31.35 -0.29 5.50
C GLY A 74 -30.74 -1.67 5.19
N LEU A 75 -29.85 -1.76 4.19
CA LEU A 75 -29.23 -3.01 3.77
C LEU A 75 -28.00 -3.32 4.62
N GLU A 76 -27.81 -4.60 4.92
CA GLU A 76 -26.56 -5.10 5.49
C GLU A 76 -25.38 -4.81 4.55
N THR A 77 -24.38 -4.11 5.08
CA THR A 77 -23.12 -3.78 4.41
C THR A 77 -21.95 -4.21 5.29
N PRO A 78 -21.76 -5.53 5.48
CA PRO A 78 -20.72 -6.10 6.34
C PRO A 78 -19.32 -5.68 5.87
N LEU A 79 -18.48 -5.27 6.81
CA LEU A 79 -17.10 -4.82 6.52
C LEU A 79 -16.06 -5.94 6.60
N ILE A 80 -16.46 -7.09 7.11
CA ILE A 80 -15.68 -8.32 7.29
C ILE A 80 -16.46 -9.44 6.59
N GLY A 81 -15.77 -10.41 6.00
CA GLY A 81 -16.39 -11.57 5.35
C GLY A 81 -16.77 -12.64 6.35
N ASP A 82 -17.68 -13.52 5.91
CA ASP A 82 -18.13 -14.67 6.68
C ASP A 82 -16.94 -15.55 7.11
N ASP A 83 -16.03 -15.84 6.18
CA ASP A 83 -14.84 -16.67 6.41
C ASP A 83 -13.92 -16.12 7.51
N VAL A 84 -13.53 -14.85 7.43
CA VAL A 84 -12.65 -14.22 8.43
C VAL A 84 -13.41 -13.96 9.74
N PHE A 85 -14.70 -13.65 9.67
CA PHE A 85 -15.53 -13.47 10.86
C PHE A 85 -15.66 -14.77 11.66
N GLU A 86 -15.97 -15.89 11.00
CA GLU A 86 -16.07 -17.21 11.63
C GLU A 86 -14.75 -17.62 12.29
N ILE A 87 -13.62 -17.42 11.61
CA ILE A 87 -12.28 -17.73 12.16
C ILE A 87 -11.98 -16.88 13.41
N ILE A 88 -12.29 -15.57 13.39
CA ILE A 88 -12.12 -14.70 14.56
C ILE A 88 -13.04 -15.14 15.71
N MET A 89 -14.30 -15.46 15.39
CA MET A 89 -15.32 -15.84 16.37
C MET A 89 -15.10 -17.23 16.98
N LYS A 90 -14.42 -18.13 16.26
CA LYS A 90 -13.95 -19.43 16.76
C LYS A 90 -12.76 -19.29 17.72
N ASN A 91 -11.96 -18.23 17.59
CA ASN A 91 -10.69 -18.05 18.30
C ASN A 91 -10.65 -16.82 19.22
N THR A 92 -11.79 -16.24 19.61
CA THR A 92 -11.89 -14.93 20.28
C THR A 92 -10.99 -14.79 21.50
N ALA A 93 -11.03 -15.75 22.42
CA ALA A 93 -10.29 -15.69 23.68
C ALA A 93 -8.77 -15.59 23.44
N ARG A 94 -8.26 -16.35 22.46
CA ARG A 94 -6.83 -16.33 22.10
C ARG A 94 -6.48 -15.01 21.40
N LEU A 95 -7.21 -14.64 20.35
CA LEU A 95 -6.91 -13.44 19.56
C LEU A 95 -7.04 -12.14 20.38
N ASP A 96 -8.05 -12.02 21.24
CA ASP A 96 -8.23 -10.84 22.10
C ASP A 96 -7.14 -10.74 23.19
N SER A 97 -6.60 -11.88 23.65
CA SER A 97 -5.54 -11.92 24.68
C SER A 97 -4.14 -11.56 24.17
N GLU A 98 -3.86 -11.84 22.90
CA GLU A 98 -2.53 -11.63 22.28
C GLU A 98 -2.30 -10.18 21.84
N ILE A 99 -3.35 -9.34 21.82
CA ILE A 99 -3.26 -7.95 21.36
C ILE A 99 -2.65 -7.04 22.44
N ILE A 100 -1.52 -6.43 22.09
CA ILE A 100 -0.78 -5.50 22.96
C ILE A 100 -1.10 -4.06 22.53
N TYR A 101 -2.12 -3.49 23.17
CA TYR A 101 -2.62 -2.14 22.93
C TYR A 101 -1.56 -1.04 23.11
N ASP A 102 -0.60 -1.22 24.01
CA ASP A 102 0.39 -0.17 24.31
C ASP A 102 1.28 0.20 23.10
N ARG A 103 1.39 -0.70 22.11
CA ARG A 103 2.09 -0.43 20.84
C ARG A 103 1.44 0.66 19.99
N ASP A 104 0.16 0.99 20.22
CA ASP A 104 -0.47 2.15 19.57
C ASP A 104 0.19 3.48 19.99
N PHE A 105 0.82 3.55 21.17
CA PHE A 105 1.51 4.75 21.66
C PHE A 105 2.93 4.92 21.12
N GLU A 106 3.40 3.98 20.30
CA GLU A 106 4.67 4.06 19.57
C GLU A 106 4.55 4.83 18.25
N TYR A 107 3.32 5.05 17.73
CA TYR A 107 3.15 5.78 16.46
C TYR A 107 3.50 7.25 16.60
N ASP A 108 4.09 7.82 15.55
CA ASP A 108 4.20 9.26 15.36
C ASP A 108 2.80 9.85 15.03
N TYR A 109 2.66 11.17 15.13
CA TYR A 109 1.36 11.83 14.94
C TYR A 109 0.86 11.73 13.48
N PHE A 110 1.75 11.80 12.50
CA PHE A 110 1.44 11.74 11.08
C PHE A 110 1.18 10.31 10.59
N GLU A 111 1.92 9.33 11.11
CA GLU A 111 1.62 7.89 10.99
C GLU A 111 0.20 7.61 11.48
N PHE A 112 -0.09 7.97 12.75
CA PHE A 112 -1.40 7.74 13.35
C PHE A 112 -2.52 8.44 12.56
N LYS A 113 -2.33 9.70 12.14
CA LYS A 113 -3.32 10.41 11.32
C LYS A 113 -3.47 9.85 9.91
N THR A 114 -2.43 9.24 9.35
CA THR A 114 -2.52 8.51 8.08
C THR A 114 -3.35 7.24 8.25
N LEU A 115 -3.16 6.49 9.35
CA LEU A 115 -3.97 5.33 9.72
C LEU A 115 -5.44 5.73 9.95
N GLU A 116 -5.71 6.72 10.81
CA GLU A 116 -7.06 7.23 11.14
C GLU A 116 -7.82 7.77 9.92
N ARG A 117 -7.11 8.43 8.98
CA ARG A 117 -7.73 8.97 7.76
C ARG A 117 -8.20 7.85 6.83
N SER A 118 -7.32 6.88 6.56
CA SER A 118 -7.45 5.98 5.41
C SER A 118 -7.63 4.51 5.77
N TYR A 119 -6.89 3.99 6.75
CA TYR A 119 -6.73 2.54 6.97
C TYR A 119 -7.64 1.98 8.07
N LEU A 120 -7.90 2.72 9.15
CA LEU A 120 -8.77 2.27 10.24
C LEU A 120 -10.24 2.26 9.78
N LEU A 121 -10.91 1.12 9.95
CA LEU A 121 -12.28 0.95 9.50
C LEU A 121 -13.27 1.83 10.28
N LYS A 122 -14.24 2.34 9.51
CA LYS A 122 -15.28 3.26 9.96
C LYS A 122 -16.67 2.64 9.81
N VAL A 123 -17.46 2.74 10.87
CA VAL A 123 -18.90 2.40 10.93
C VAL A 123 -19.63 3.73 11.15
N GLN A 124 -20.66 4.00 10.33
CA GLN A 124 -21.43 5.26 10.40
C GLN A 124 -20.54 6.53 10.37
N GLY A 125 -19.43 6.47 9.62
CA GLY A 125 -18.45 7.55 9.51
C GLY A 125 -17.47 7.70 10.70
N LYS A 126 -17.70 7.04 11.83
CA LYS A 126 -16.82 7.04 13.01
C LYS A 126 -15.81 5.90 12.94
N VAL A 127 -14.57 6.14 13.37
CA VAL A 127 -13.56 5.08 13.49
C VAL A 127 -13.95 4.17 14.65
N VAL A 128 -14.07 2.86 14.38
CA VAL A 128 -14.31 1.84 15.42
C VAL A 128 -13.08 1.01 15.70
N GLU A 129 -12.17 0.92 14.73
CA GLU A 129 -11.00 0.05 14.74
C GLU A 129 -9.75 0.75 15.31
N ARG A 130 -9.02 0.10 16.22
CA ARG A 130 -7.69 0.54 16.69
C ARG A 130 -6.59 0.04 15.75
N PRO A 131 -5.39 0.66 15.69
CA PRO A 131 -4.30 0.15 14.86
C PRO A 131 -3.96 -1.31 15.14
N GLN A 132 -3.92 -1.76 16.40
CA GLN A 132 -3.75 -3.19 16.70
C GLN A 132 -4.88 -4.09 16.17
N HIS A 133 -6.13 -3.62 16.17
CA HIS A 133 -7.27 -4.34 15.59
C HIS A 133 -7.12 -4.48 14.07
N MET A 134 -6.70 -3.42 13.40
CA MET A 134 -6.39 -3.43 11.96
C MET A 134 -5.29 -4.45 11.65
N LEU A 135 -4.18 -4.43 12.40
CA LEU A 135 -3.11 -5.40 12.23
C LEU A 135 -3.61 -6.84 12.42
N MET A 136 -4.38 -7.11 13.48
CA MET A 136 -4.92 -8.46 13.73
C MET A 136 -5.88 -8.90 12.61
N ARG A 137 -6.80 -8.03 12.15
CA ARG A 137 -7.69 -8.30 11.01
C ARG A 137 -6.92 -8.68 9.75
N VAL A 138 -5.84 -7.95 9.43
CA VAL A 138 -5.03 -8.19 8.23
C VAL A 138 -4.35 -9.56 8.32
N VAL A 139 -3.74 -9.89 9.45
CA VAL A 139 -3.00 -11.16 9.57
C VAL A 139 -3.91 -12.38 9.63
N VAL A 140 -5.09 -12.29 10.26
CA VAL A 140 -6.12 -13.36 10.16
C VAL A 140 -6.61 -13.48 8.71
N GLY A 141 -6.75 -12.36 8.00
CA GLY A 141 -7.07 -12.36 6.57
C GLY A 141 -6.07 -13.14 5.71
N ILE A 142 -4.76 -13.02 6.01
CA ILE A 142 -3.66 -13.70 5.29
C ILE A 142 -3.50 -15.17 5.71
N HIS A 143 -3.66 -15.47 6.99
CA HIS A 143 -3.33 -16.79 7.56
C HIS A 143 -4.53 -17.71 7.76
N LYS A 144 -5.76 -17.18 7.76
CA LYS A 144 -7.01 -17.92 7.96
C LYS A 144 -6.94 -18.77 9.25
N ASP A 145 -7.22 -20.07 9.19
CA ASP A 145 -7.20 -20.97 10.37
C ASP A 145 -5.81 -21.18 11.01
N ASP A 146 -4.72 -20.73 10.39
CA ASP A 146 -3.35 -20.83 10.95
C ASP A 146 -3.12 -19.73 12.00
N VAL A 147 -3.71 -19.93 13.19
CA VAL A 147 -3.67 -18.98 14.31
C VAL A 147 -2.25 -18.79 14.85
N ASP A 148 -1.37 -19.79 14.77
CA ASP A 148 0.01 -19.68 15.23
C ASP A 148 0.83 -18.74 14.33
N SER A 149 0.72 -18.88 13.00
CA SER A 149 1.31 -17.92 12.07
C SER A 149 0.65 -16.54 12.16
N THR A 150 -0.67 -16.49 12.39
CA THR A 150 -1.42 -15.24 12.64
C THR A 150 -0.77 -14.43 13.76
N ILE A 151 -0.59 -15.05 14.92
CA ILE A 151 -0.03 -14.41 16.12
C ILE A 151 1.44 -14.02 15.88
N LYS A 152 2.24 -14.89 15.27
CA LYS A 152 3.64 -14.59 14.92
C LYS A 152 3.75 -13.35 14.00
N THR A 153 2.95 -13.29 12.94
CA THR A 153 2.93 -12.16 12.01
C THR A 153 2.40 -10.89 12.68
N TYR A 154 1.36 -10.99 13.52
CA TYR A 154 0.88 -9.87 14.33
C TYR A 154 2.01 -9.29 15.21
N TYR A 155 2.77 -10.13 15.90
CA TYR A 155 3.90 -9.69 16.73
C TYR A 155 4.99 -8.99 15.92
N MET A 156 5.30 -9.46 14.71
CA MET A 156 6.31 -8.83 13.85
C MET A 156 5.83 -7.48 13.30
N MET A 157 4.59 -7.41 12.79
CA MET A 157 4.02 -6.17 12.23
C MET A 157 3.75 -5.10 13.29
N SER A 158 3.24 -5.48 14.46
CA SER A 158 2.98 -4.53 15.55
C SER A 158 4.26 -3.98 16.19
N LYS A 159 5.36 -4.74 16.14
CA LYS A 159 6.72 -4.26 16.46
C LYS A 159 7.42 -3.56 15.28
N ARG A 160 6.73 -3.34 14.14
CA ARG A 160 7.22 -2.61 12.96
C ARG A 160 8.41 -3.24 12.20
N TRP A 161 8.71 -4.51 12.42
CA TRP A 161 9.78 -5.21 11.69
C TRP A 161 9.53 -5.23 10.18
N PHE A 162 8.26 -5.28 9.78
CA PHE A 162 7.83 -5.05 8.41
C PHE A 162 6.38 -4.55 8.40
N THR A 163 5.93 -4.06 7.25
CA THR A 163 4.53 -3.83 6.96
C THR A 163 4.16 -4.47 5.64
N HIS A 164 2.90 -4.88 5.49
CA HIS A 164 2.37 -5.28 4.19
C HIS A 164 1.97 -4.05 3.36
N ALA A 165 2.00 -4.19 2.04
CA ALA A 165 1.57 -3.13 1.13
C ALA A 165 0.14 -2.66 1.39
N SER A 166 -0.17 -1.40 1.07
CA SER A 166 -1.44 -0.76 1.40
C SER A 166 -2.73 -1.54 1.07
N PRO A 167 -2.88 -2.27 -0.07
CA PRO A 167 -4.10 -3.05 -0.34
C PRO A 167 -4.39 -4.08 0.74
N ASN A 168 -3.35 -4.78 1.21
CA ASN A 168 -3.45 -5.76 2.30
C ASN A 168 -4.04 -5.13 3.56
N LEU A 169 -3.62 -3.90 3.89
CA LEU A 169 -4.10 -3.15 5.05
C LEU A 169 -5.55 -2.65 4.88
N PHE A 170 -5.89 -2.20 3.66
CA PHE A 170 -7.23 -1.73 3.31
C PHE A 170 -8.28 -2.84 3.23
N THR A 171 -7.90 -4.11 3.19
CA THR A 171 -8.83 -5.20 2.85
C THR A 171 -9.90 -5.36 3.93
N ARG A 172 -11.07 -4.80 3.62
CA ARG A 172 -12.36 -5.24 4.13
C ARG A 172 -12.60 -6.61 3.53
N ASN A 173 -12.56 -7.65 4.35
CA ASN A 173 -12.63 -9.04 3.90
C ASN A 173 -14.04 -9.44 3.39
N SER A 174 -14.87 -8.49 2.92
CA SER A 174 -16.34 -8.50 2.94
C SER A 174 -17.04 -9.71 2.28
N LYS A 175 -18.28 -9.96 2.71
CA LYS A 175 -19.09 -11.12 2.29
C LYS A 175 -19.23 -11.25 0.77
N ALA A 176 -19.21 -12.49 0.29
CA ALA A 176 -19.46 -12.84 -1.12
C ALA A 176 -20.83 -12.37 -1.66
N SER A 177 -21.83 -12.19 -0.78
CA SER A 177 -23.15 -11.66 -1.12
C SER A 177 -23.12 -10.16 -1.48
N CYS A 178 -22.16 -9.38 -0.97
CA CYS A 178 -21.97 -7.97 -1.32
C CYS A 178 -21.13 -7.84 -2.61
N LYS A 179 -21.60 -8.48 -3.69
CA LYS A 179 -20.93 -8.72 -4.98
C LYS A 179 -20.45 -7.48 -5.76
N LEU A 180 -20.58 -6.28 -5.19
CA LEU A 180 -20.34 -4.99 -5.82
C LEU A 180 -19.24 -4.14 -5.18
N LEU A 181 -18.79 -4.40 -3.94
CA LEU A 181 -17.77 -3.59 -3.27
C LEU A 181 -16.79 -4.41 -2.39
N PHE A 182 -15.50 -4.32 -2.73
CA PHE A 182 -14.35 -4.79 -1.93
C PHE A 182 -14.31 -6.30 -1.61
N MET A 183 -14.11 -7.10 -2.67
CA MET A 183 -13.51 -8.44 -2.54
C MET A 183 -12.04 -8.35 -2.08
N HIS A 184 -11.46 -9.48 -1.63
CA HIS A 184 -10.11 -9.62 -1.06
C HIS A 184 -8.94 -9.30 -2.03
N GLN A 185 -8.88 -8.09 -2.61
CA GLN A 185 -7.77 -7.70 -3.48
C GLN A 185 -6.57 -7.19 -2.68
N LEU A 186 -5.60 -8.10 -2.54
CA LEU A 186 -4.34 -7.95 -1.81
C LEU A 186 -3.20 -7.43 -2.72
N SER A 187 -3.34 -7.61 -4.04
CA SER A 187 -2.38 -7.13 -5.05
C SER A 187 -2.72 -5.72 -5.60
N SER A 188 -1.75 -4.80 -5.60
CA SER A 188 -1.91 -3.44 -6.12
C SER A 188 -1.47 -3.20 -7.56
N CYS A 189 -0.57 -4.03 -8.10
CA CYS A 189 0.15 -3.72 -9.33
C CYS A 189 -0.04 -4.84 -10.34
N PHE A 190 -0.36 -4.48 -11.58
CA PHE A 190 -0.69 -5.42 -12.65
C PHE A 190 0.07 -5.01 -13.91
N LEU A 191 0.55 -6.01 -14.67
CA LEU A 191 1.17 -5.82 -15.98
C LEU A 191 0.27 -6.49 -17.01
N ILE A 192 -0.06 -5.77 -18.08
CA ILE A 192 -0.95 -6.21 -19.14
C ILE A 192 -0.26 -5.95 -20.48
N CYS A 193 -0.28 -6.94 -21.36
CA CYS A 193 0.07 -6.73 -22.77
C CYS A 193 -1.21 -6.50 -23.56
N MET A 194 -1.19 -5.53 -24.48
CA MET A 194 -2.24 -5.34 -25.46
C MET A 194 -2.46 -6.65 -26.25
N LYS A 195 -3.69 -7.15 -26.27
CA LYS A 195 -3.98 -8.52 -26.75
C LYS A 195 -3.70 -8.74 -28.23
N ASP A 196 -4.09 -7.77 -29.06
CA ASP A 196 -4.07 -7.86 -30.52
C ASP A 196 -4.14 -6.45 -31.14
N ASP A 197 -3.63 -6.30 -32.37
CA ASP A 197 -3.70 -5.07 -33.17
C ASP A 197 -5.06 -4.95 -33.87
N SER A 198 -6.12 -4.93 -33.06
CA SER A 198 -7.49 -4.86 -33.53
C SER A 198 -8.37 -4.10 -32.55
N ILE A 199 -9.48 -3.54 -33.04
CA ILE A 199 -10.45 -2.84 -32.18
C ILE A 199 -10.97 -3.76 -31.06
N GLU A 200 -11.20 -5.04 -31.35
CA GLU A 200 -11.62 -6.01 -30.32
C GLU A 200 -10.51 -6.20 -29.26
N GLY A 201 -9.26 -6.44 -29.68
CA GLY A 201 -8.11 -6.57 -28.78
C GLY A 201 -7.87 -5.34 -27.91
N ILE A 202 -8.00 -4.14 -28.49
CA ILE A 202 -7.88 -2.85 -27.80
C ILE A 202 -8.98 -2.68 -26.75
N TYR A 203 -10.24 -2.92 -27.11
CA TYR A 203 -11.37 -2.74 -26.18
C TYR A 203 -11.45 -3.84 -25.12
N GLU A 204 -11.02 -5.07 -25.41
CA GLU A 204 -10.82 -6.10 -24.39
C GLU A 204 -9.73 -5.71 -23.38
N THR A 205 -8.59 -5.22 -23.87
CA THR A 205 -7.49 -4.74 -23.02
C THR A 205 -7.96 -3.57 -22.14
N LEU A 206 -8.70 -2.62 -22.72
CA LEU A 206 -9.29 -1.49 -22.00
C LEU A 206 -10.30 -1.94 -20.92
N LYS A 207 -11.12 -2.96 -21.22
CA LYS A 207 -12.06 -3.58 -20.27
C LYS A 207 -11.33 -4.23 -19.10
N GLU A 208 -10.24 -4.96 -19.35
CA GLU A 208 -9.40 -5.52 -18.27
C GLU A 208 -8.79 -4.38 -17.42
N CYS A 209 -8.27 -3.33 -18.06
CA CYS A 209 -7.76 -2.15 -17.35
C CYS A 209 -8.82 -1.46 -16.47
N ALA A 210 -10.04 -1.28 -16.98
CA ALA A 210 -11.15 -0.70 -16.23
C ALA A 210 -11.56 -1.57 -15.02
N VAL A 211 -11.64 -2.89 -15.19
CA VAL A 211 -12.01 -3.84 -14.14
C VAL A 211 -10.93 -3.92 -13.03
N ILE A 212 -9.65 -3.79 -13.39
CA ILE A 212 -8.54 -3.71 -12.43
C ILE A 212 -8.50 -2.35 -11.71
N SER A 213 -8.69 -1.24 -12.43
CA SER A 213 -8.73 0.11 -11.84
C SER A 213 -9.87 0.29 -10.84
N LYS A 214 -11.05 -0.29 -11.14
CA LYS A 214 -12.22 -0.31 -10.25
C LYS A 214 -11.86 -0.88 -8.87
N SER A 215 -10.98 -1.87 -8.85
CA SER A 215 -10.59 -2.63 -7.67
C SER A 215 -9.28 -2.13 -7.03
N ALA A 216 -8.89 -0.88 -7.32
CA ALA A 216 -7.71 -0.21 -6.79
C ALA A 216 -6.34 -0.69 -7.28
N GLY A 217 -6.30 -1.39 -8.43
CA GLY A 217 -5.06 -1.70 -9.13
C GLY A 217 -4.47 -0.49 -9.88
N GLY A 218 -3.14 -0.34 -9.81
CA GLY A 218 -2.36 0.41 -10.79
C GLY A 218 -1.83 -0.55 -11.86
N ILE A 219 -1.69 -0.07 -13.10
CA ILE A 219 -1.51 -0.94 -14.28
C ILE A 219 -0.35 -0.44 -15.13
N GLY A 220 0.59 -1.32 -15.48
CA GLY A 220 1.49 -1.14 -16.62
C GLY A 220 0.91 -1.80 -17.86
N VAL A 221 0.75 -1.07 -18.96
CA VAL A 221 0.19 -1.57 -20.23
C VAL A 221 1.24 -1.46 -21.32
N SER A 222 1.67 -2.58 -21.89
CA SER A 222 2.50 -2.60 -23.10
C SER A 222 1.61 -2.46 -24.35
N VAL A 223 1.98 -1.53 -25.23
CA VAL A 223 1.26 -1.23 -26.48
C VAL A 223 2.16 -1.31 -27.73
N HIS A 224 3.30 -2.01 -27.64
CA HIS A 224 4.33 -2.06 -28.70
C HIS A 224 3.84 -2.69 -30.01
N ASN A 225 2.80 -3.52 -29.94
CA ASN A 225 2.22 -4.28 -31.04
C ASN A 225 1.07 -3.58 -31.78
N ILE A 226 0.66 -2.38 -31.36
CA ILE A 226 -0.34 -1.60 -32.10
C ILE A 226 0.29 -0.99 -33.36
N CYS A 227 -0.45 -0.95 -34.46
CA CYS A 227 0.02 -0.34 -35.69
C CYS A 227 0.15 1.20 -35.57
N ALA A 228 1.25 1.72 -36.07
CA ALA A 228 1.57 3.15 -36.05
C ALA A 228 0.76 3.96 -37.08
N THR A 229 0.82 5.29 -36.95
CA THR A 229 0.20 6.26 -37.88
C THR A 229 0.45 5.90 -39.35
N GLY A 230 -0.61 5.89 -40.17
CA GLY A 230 -0.47 5.62 -41.60
C GLY A 230 -0.25 4.15 -41.97
N SER A 231 -0.35 3.21 -41.03
CA SER A 231 -0.40 1.78 -41.35
C SER A 231 -1.70 1.42 -42.08
N TYR A 232 -1.65 0.53 -43.07
CA TYR A 232 -2.83 0.19 -43.88
C TYR A 232 -3.77 -0.79 -43.15
N ILE A 233 -5.06 -0.44 -43.06
CA ILE A 233 -6.11 -1.27 -42.44
C ILE A 233 -6.92 -1.97 -43.53
N ARG A 234 -6.65 -3.27 -43.72
CA ARG A 234 -7.29 -4.11 -44.75
C ARG A 234 -8.81 -4.19 -44.66
N GLY A 235 -9.38 -4.15 -43.45
CA GLY A 235 -10.83 -4.34 -43.24
C GLY A 235 -11.67 -3.12 -43.64
N THR A 236 -11.16 -1.91 -43.41
CA THR A 236 -11.85 -0.64 -43.72
C THR A 236 -11.35 0.02 -45.01
N ASN A 237 -10.30 -0.52 -45.62
CA ASN A 237 -9.56 0.09 -46.75
C ASN A 237 -9.10 1.52 -46.43
N GLY A 238 -8.70 1.74 -45.17
CA GLY A 238 -8.25 3.02 -44.64
C GLY A 238 -6.82 2.96 -44.09
N MET A 239 -6.40 4.07 -43.49
CA MET A 239 -5.10 4.18 -42.80
C MET A 239 -5.34 4.28 -41.29
N SER A 240 -4.44 3.73 -40.50
CA SER A 240 -4.49 3.85 -39.03
C SER A 240 -4.22 5.28 -38.61
N ASN A 241 -4.92 5.70 -37.56
CA ASN A 241 -4.55 6.88 -36.80
C ASN A 241 -3.29 6.56 -35.96
N ASP A 242 -2.69 7.60 -35.41
CA ASP A 242 -1.66 7.49 -34.38
C ASP A 242 -2.14 6.70 -33.14
N ILE A 243 -1.21 6.19 -32.35
CA ILE A 243 -1.51 5.61 -31.03
C ILE A 243 -2.15 6.63 -30.06
N VAL A 244 -2.04 7.94 -30.33
CA VAL A 244 -2.48 9.01 -29.41
C VAL A 244 -4.00 9.00 -29.17
N PRO A 245 -4.90 8.99 -30.19
CA PRO A 245 -6.33 8.76 -30.01
C PRO A 245 -6.68 7.53 -29.16
N MET A 246 -6.00 6.39 -29.35
CA MET A 246 -6.21 5.22 -28.50
C MET A 246 -5.86 5.54 -27.04
N LEU A 247 -4.68 6.13 -26.80
CA LEU A 247 -4.23 6.47 -25.45
C LEU A 247 -5.10 7.55 -24.77
N CYS A 248 -5.76 8.43 -25.53
CA CYS A 248 -6.79 9.33 -25.01
C CYS A 248 -7.99 8.56 -24.42
N VAL A 249 -8.45 7.48 -25.07
CA VAL A 249 -9.53 6.62 -24.55
C VAL A 249 -9.10 5.90 -23.26
N PHE A 250 -7.86 5.42 -23.18
CA PHE A 250 -7.30 4.85 -21.95
C PHE A 250 -7.19 5.89 -20.83
N ASN A 251 -6.74 7.12 -21.13
CA ASN A 251 -6.66 8.22 -20.18
C ASN A 251 -8.05 8.61 -19.63
N ASP A 252 -9.06 8.76 -20.48
CA ASP A 252 -10.40 9.11 -20.03
C ASP A 252 -11.08 7.95 -19.26
N THR A 253 -10.74 6.70 -19.59
CA THR A 253 -11.11 5.53 -18.77
C THR A 253 -10.45 5.57 -17.38
N ALA A 254 -9.16 5.90 -17.28
CA ALA A 254 -8.46 6.07 -16.00
C ALA A 254 -9.03 7.23 -15.16
N ARG A 255 -9.54 8.27 -15.81
CA ARG A 255 -10.23 9.40 -15.16
C ARG A 255 -11.66 9.07 -14.72
N TYR A 256 -12.37 8.27 -15.51
CA TYR A 256 -13.74 7.83 -15.21
C TYR A 256 -13.79 6.78 -14.10
N VAL A 257 -12.90 5.79 -14.14
CA VAL A 257 -12.78 4.74 -13.10
C VAL A 257 -11.94 5.24 -11.91
N ASP A 258 -12.42 6.33 -11.33
CA ASP A 258 -12.00 6.89 -10.05
C ASP A 258 -12.61 6.07 -8.90
N GLN A 259 -11.86 5.81 -7.83
CA GLN A 259 -12.27 4.89 -6.76
C GLN A 259 -13.22 5.54 -5.74
N GLY A 260 -14.22 6.26 -6.25
CA GLY A 260 -15.29 6.89 -5.48
C GLY A 260 -14.90 8.24 -4.89
N ARG A 261 -15.11 9.31 -5.66
CA ARG A 261 -14.90 10.72 -5.24
C ARG A 261 -13.45 11.00 -4.83
N GLY A 262 -12.49 10.66 -5.70
CA GLY A 262 -11.11 11.13 -5.62
C GLY A 262 -10.25 10.51 -4.53
N LYS A 263 -10.66 9.39 -3.90
CA LYS A 263 -9.78 8.65 -2.95
C LYS A 263 -8.47 8.20 -3.60
N ARG A 264 -8.55 7.77 -4.86
CA ARG A 264 -7.41 7.46 -5.73
C ARG A 264 -7.89 7.59 -7.18
N LYS A 265 -7.12 8.25 -8.02
CA LYS A 265 -7.34 8.28 -9.48
C LYS A 265 -6.90 6.94 -10.07
N GLY A 266 -7.49 6.51 -11.19
CA GLY A 266 -6.90 5.44 -12.00
C GLY A 266 -5.49 5.84 -12.44
N VAL A 267 -4.56 4.88 -12.43
CA VAL A 267 -3.17 5.10 -12.84
C VAL A 267 -2.78 3.99 -13.80
N PHE A 268 -2.69 4.35 -15.08
CA PHE A 268 -2.13 3.51 -16.13
C PHE A 268 -0.77 4.10 -16.51
N ASP A 269 0.27 3.27 -16.43
CA ASP A 269 1.59 3.52 -16.97
C ASP A 269 1.66 2.80 -18.32
N VAL A 270 2.10 3.49 -19.36
CA VAL A 270 2.04 2.98 -20.74
C VAL A 270 3.46 2.76 -21.22
N TYR A 271 3.73 1.57 -21.74
CA TYR A 271 5.05 1.18 -22.23
C TYR A 271 5.01 1.15 -23.76
N LEU A 272 5.91 1.92 -24.37
CA LEU A 272 6.19 1.92 -25.81
C LEU A 272 7.69 1.68 -26.03
N GLU A 273 8.05 0.79 -26.96
CA GLU A 273 9.46 0.56 -27.31
C GLU A 273 9.98 1.65 -28.26
N PRO A 274 11.26 2.05 -28.15
CA PRO A 274 11.77 3.25 -28.82
C PRO A 274 11.92 3.14 -30.34
N TRP A 275 11.71 1.95 -30.92
CA TRP A 275 11.68 1.73 -32.37
C TRP A 275 10.29 1.98 -33.00
N HIS A 276 9.24 2.14 -32.19
CA HIS A 276 7.88 2.37 -32.69
C HIS A 276 7.80 3.73 -33.41
N ALA A 277 7.14 3.79 -34.57
CA ALA A 277 7.17 5.01 -35.40
C ALA A 277 6.56 6.23 -34.70
N ASP A 278 5.49 6.05 -33.92
CA ASP A 278 4.83 7.12 -33.13
C ASP A 278 5.56 7.47 -31.80
N ILE A 279 6.84 7.09 -31.64
CA ILE A 279 7.59 7.30 -30.39
C ILE A 279 7.75 8.80 -30.04
N PHE A 280 7.84 9.68 -31.03
CA PHE A 280 8.02 11.12 -30.78
C PHE A 280 6.74 11.73 -30.19
N GLU A 281 5.59 11.44 -30.80
CA GLU A 281 4.25 11.82 -30.36
C GLU A 281 3.97 11.26 -28.96
N PHE A 282 4.35 10.00 -28.70
CA PHE A 282 4.25 9.37 -27.39
C PHE A 282 4.99 10.12 -26.29
N LEU A 283 6.23 10.55 -26.55
CA LEU A 283 7.04 11.34 -25.62
C LEU A 283 6.47 12.75 -25.39
N GLU A 284 5.59 13.24 -26.26
CA GLU A 284 4.94 14.55 -26.12
C GLU A 284 3.68 14.51 -25.21
N LEU A 285 3.05 13.35 -25.02
CA LEU A 285 1.76 13.17 -24.32
C LEU A 285 1.67 13.76 -22.91
N ARG A 286 2.81 13.95 -22.24
CA ARG A 286 2.93 14.46 -20.87
C ARG A 286 3.44 15.90 -20.80
N LYS A 287 3.66 16.58 -21.93
CA LYS A 287 4.10 17.98 -21.96
C LYS A 287 2.99 18.91 -21.48
N ASN A 288 3.29 19.72 -20.47
CA ASN A 288 2.37 20.76 -19.97
C ASN A 288 2.21 21.95 -20.93
N HIS A 289 3.00 22.05 -22.02
CA HIS A 289 3.03 23.21 -22.91
C HIS A 289 3.28 22.85 -24.38
N GLY A 290 2.49 23.44 -25.27
CA GLY A 290 2.98 23.89 -26.58
C GLY A 290 3.61 25.29 -26.45
N LYS A 291 4.81 25.50 -27.01
CA LYS A 291 5.61 26.75 -26.90
C LYS A 291 5.82 27.29 -25.46
N ARG A 292 6.67 26.60 -24.68
CA ARG A 292 7.73 27.18 -23.80
C ARG A 292 8.42 26.09 -22.99
N VAL A 293 9.66 25.75 -23.35
CA VAL A 293 10.55 24.92 -22.52
C VAL A 293 11.93 25.56 -22.47
N HIS A 294 12.09 26.48 -21.54
CA HIS A 294 13.40 26.89 -21.04
C HIS A 294 13.25 27.27 -19.57
N ASN A 295 13.71 26.41 -18.67
CA ASN A 295 14.52 26.77 -17.51
C ASN A 295 14.79 25.53 -16.65
N ASN A 296 16.00 25.01 -16.80
CA ASN A 296 16.59 23.95 -16.01
C ASN A 296 16.83 24.45 -14.56
N ARG A 297 16.29 23.80 -13.53
CA ARG A 297 16.58 24.07 -12.11
C ARG A 297 16.50 22.81 -11.26
N GLN A 298 17.48 22.62 -10.38
CA GLN A 298 17.49 21.58 -9.35
C GLN A 298 16.88 22.07 -8.02
N TRP A 299 16.61 21.14 -7.10
CA TRP A 299 16.11 21.41 -5.74
C TRP A 299 16.73 20.45 -4.72
N SER A 300 16.80 20.87 -3.45
CA SER A 300 17.66 20.26 -2.41
C SER A 300 16.97 20.11 -1.04
N LEU A 301 17.10 18.92 -0.41
CA LEU A 301 17.29 18.66 1.05
C LEU A 301 16.18 19.14 2.04
N PHE A 302 16.10 18.84 3.35
CA PHE A 302 16.67 17.85 4.32
C PHE A 302 15.64 17.73 5.50
N CYS A 303 15.52 16.59 6.22
CA CYS A 303 15.20 16.58 7.67
C CYS A 303 15.42 15.21 8.36
N PRO A 304 16.04 15.12 9.56
CA PRO A 304 16.35 13.85 10.24
C PRO A 304 15.64 13.67 11.59
N ASN A 305 14.90 12.56 11.79
CA ASN A 305 14.66 11.94 13.10
C ASN A 305 13.83 10.64 13.01
N GLU A 306 13.95 9.80 14.05
CA GLU A 306 13.05 8.69 14.45
C GLU A 306 13.31 7.27 13.91
N ALA A 307 14.30 6.58 14.49
CA ALA A 307 14.22 5.15 14.82
C ALA A 307 15.09 4.82 16.06
N LEU A 308 14.62 3.96 16.96
CA LEU A 308 15.23 3.68 18.27
C LEU A 308 15.32 2.16 18.52
N GLY A 309 16.35 1.71 19.25
CA GLY A 309 16.50 0.32 19.71
C GLY A 309 17.61 -0.51 19.05
N LEU A 310 18.29 0.02 18.03
CA LEU A 310 19.51 -0.57 17.46
C LEU A 310 20.80 -0.04 18.11
N ALA A 311 20.70 0.99 18.96
CA ALA A 311 21.84 1.71 19.54
C ALA A 311 22.48 1.04 20.77
N ASP A 312 21.86 0.00 21.32
CA ASP A 312 22.28 -0.63 22.59
C ASP A 312 23.25 -1.82 22.40
N CYS A 313 23.71 -2.08 21.17
CA CYS A 313 24.69 -3.12 20.86
C CYS A 313 25.59 -2.70 19.68
N TRP A 314 26.82 -3.21 19.61
CA TRP A 314 27.81 -2.86 18.59
C TRP A 314 28.67 -4.05 18.15
N GLY A 315 29.28 -3.97 16.97
CA GLY A 315 30.16 -5.00 16.42
C GLY A 315 29.45 -6.36 16.23
N ALA A 316 30.15 -7.44 16.55
CA ALA A 316 29.68 -8.81 16.28
C ALA A 316 28.35 -9.19 16.97
N GLU A 317 27.98 -8.53 18.09
CA GLU A 317 26.66 -8.75 18.70
C GLU A 317 25.54 -8.07 17.93
N PHE A 318 25.79 -6.85 17.43
CA PHE A 318 24.87 -6.16 16.51
C PHE A 318 24.65 -6.98 15.25
N GLU A 319 25.72 -7.38 14.56
CA GLU A 319 25.65 -8.15 13.32
C GLU A 319 24.88 -9.48 13.52
N LYS A 320 25.22 -10.24 14.56
CA LYS A 320 24.56 -11.51 14.87
C LYS A 320 23.08 -11.36 15.20
N LEU A 321 22.70 -10.27 15.87
CA LEU A 321 21.30 -9.98 16.23
C LEU A 321 20.52 -9.48 15.01
N TYR A 322 21.11 -8.59 14.22
CA TYR A 322 20.56 -8.03 12.97
C TYR A 322 20.29 -9.14 11.94
N THR A 323 21.30 -9.94 11.59
CA THR A 323 21.17 -11.06 10.64
C THR A 323 20.15 -12.11 11.12
N LYS A 324 20.02 -12.34 12.44
CA LYS A 324 18.97 -13.21 12.98
C LYS A 324 17.58 -12.65 12.70
N TYR A 325 17.35 -11.35 12.94
CA TYR A 325 16.07 -10.73 12.67
C TYR A 325 15.77 -10.63 11.18
N GLU A 326 16.73 -10.25 10.33
CA GLU A 326 16.55 -10.25 8.88
C GLU A 326 16.14 -11.63 8.34
N ARG A 327 16.76 -12.71 8.84
CA ARG A 327 16.37 -14.09 8.54
C ARG A 327 14.92 -14.37 8.90
N GLU A 328 14.52 -14.08 10.14
CA GLU A 328 13.19 -14.43 10.65
C GLU A 328 12.08 -13.57 10.02
N VAL A 329 12.37 -12.30 9.76
CA VAL A 329 11.47 -11.34 9.10
C VAL A 329 11.32 -11.67 7.62
N THR A 330 12.42 -11.77 6.87
CA THR A 330 12.37 -12.04 5.42
C THR A 330 11.66 -13.35 5.13
N ALA A 331 11.99 -14.43 5.85
CA ALA A 331 11.32 -15.71 5.68
C ALA A 331 9.81 -15.63 5.98
N SER A 332 9.41 -14.86 7.00
CA SER A 332 7.99 -14.66 7.31
C SER A 332 7.28 -13.83 6.23
N VAL A 333 7.92 -12.78 5.70
CA VAL A 333 7.38 -12.00 4.56
C VAL A 333 7.23 -12.87 3.31
N THR A 334 8.22 -13.72 2.97
CA THR A 334 8.13 -14.68 1.86
C THR A 334 6.95 -15.63 2.01
N ILE A 335 6.76 -16.22 3.19
CA ILE A 335 5.64 -17.12 3.49
C ILE A 335 4.30 -16.37 3.38
N ASN A 336 4.22 -15.15 3.91
CA ASN A 336 3.01 -14.34 3.87
C ASN A 336 2.65 -13.95 2.44
N HIS A 337 3.61 -13.50 1.64
CA HIS A 337 3.39 -13.17 0.23
C HIS A 337 3.01 -14.40 -0.60
N ASN A 338 3.56 -15.59 -0.30
CA ASN A 338 3.11 -16.82 -0.94
C ASN A 338 1.65 -17.18 -0.56
N LYS A 339 1.25 -17.04 0.71
CA LYS A 339 -0.15 -17.24 1.14
C LYS A 339 -1.10 -16.21 0.51
N ILE A 340 -0.65 -14.96 0.33
CA ILE A 340 -1.44 -13.91 -0.33
C ILE A 340 -1.83 -14.31 -1.77
N ILE A 341 -0.97 -15.02 -2.52
CA ILE A 341 -1.29 -15.48 -3.88
C ILE A 341 -2.54 -16.36 -3.91
N ASP A 342 -2.72 -17.23 -2.92
CA ASP A 342 -3.85 -18.17 -2.89
C ASP A 342 -5.13 -17.54 -2.31
N VAL A 343 -5.00 -16.57 -1.41
CA VAL A 343 -6.12 -15.87 -0.77
C VAL A 343 -6.62 -14.67 -1.59
N ASN A 344 -5.79 -14.11 -2.48
CA ASN A 344 -6.12 -12.92 -3.25
C ASN A 344 -7.30 -13.13 -4.21
N TYR A 345 -8.29 -12.25 -4.13
CA TYR A 345 -9.29 -12.10 -5.18
C TYR A 345 -8.68 -11.46 -6.41
N TYR A 346 -8.75 -12.16 -7.54
CA TYR A 346 -8.27 -11.67 -8.83
C TYR A 346 -9.44 -11.06 -9.62
N PRO A 347 -9.34 -9.78 -10.05
CA PRO A 347 -10.41 -9.12 -10.80
C PRO A 347 -10.48 -9.60 -12.26
N VAL A 348 -9.44 -10.27 -12.78
CA VAL A 348 -9.35 -10.80 -14.15
C VAL A 348 -8.63 -12.16 -14.13
N GLU A 349 -9.11 -13.14 -14.90
CA GLU A 349 -8.62 -14.52 -14.88
C GLU A 349 -7.21 -14.68 -15.51
N THR A 350 -6.82 -13.81 -16.45
CA THR A 350 -5.46 -13.76 -17.02
C THR A 350 -4.41 -13.50 -15.93
N VAL A 351 -4.69 -12.55 -15.05
CA VAL A 351 -3.85 -12.22 -13.89
C VAL A 351 -3.79 -13.38 -12.89
N LYS A 352 -4.93 -14.00 -12.57
CA LYS A 352 -4.98 -15.19 -11.70
C LYS A 352 -4.11 -16.32 -12.26
N THR A 353 -4.27 -16.61 -13.54
CA THR A 353 -3.49 -17.61 -14.26
C THR A 353 -2.00 -17.32 -14.15
N SER A 354 -1.56 -16.08 -14.41
CA SER A 354 -0.16 -15.69 -14.26
C SER A 354 0.38 -15.92 -12.83
N ASN A 355 -0.33 -15.42 -11.81
CA ASN A 355 0.11 -15.55 -10.42
C ASN A 355 0.15 -17.01 -9.93
N ILE A 356 -0.80 -17.86 -10.31
CA ILE A 356 -0.81 -19.27 -9.88
C ILE A 356 0.33 -20.06 -10.56
N ARG A 357 0.61 -19.79 -11.85
CA ARG A 357 1.62 -20.52 -12.62
C ARG A 357 3.07 -20.16 -12.24
N HIS A 358 3.32 -18.87 -12.01
CA HIS A 358 4.68 -18.34 -11.80
C HIS A 358 4.98 -17.95 -10.34
N ARG A 359 3.94 -17.80 -9.51
CA ARG A 359 3.98 -17.40 -8.08
C ARG A 359 4.97 -16.26 -7.74
N PRO A 360 4.99 -15.14 -8.49
CA PRO A 360 5.94 -14.07 -8.27
C PRO A 360 5.62 -13.31 -6.97
N ILE A 361 6.66 -12.94 -6.22
CA ILE A 361 6.55 -12.07 -5.04
C ILE A 361 7.57 -10.93 -5.12
N GLY A 362 7.18 -9.75 -4.63
CA GLY A 362 8.09 -8.62 -4.43
C GLY A 362 8.36 -8.40 -2.94
N ILE A 363 9.63 -8.29 -2.56
CA ILE A 363 10.05 -7.88 -1.22
C ILE A 363 10.90 -6.62 -1.40
N GLY A 364 10.49 -5.53 -0.75
CA GLY A 364 11.19 -4.24 -0.79
C GLY A 364 11.63 -3.81 0.61
N VAL A 365 12.43 -2.76 0.67
CA VAL A 365 12.91 -2.15 1.92
C VAL A 365 12.41 -0.72 2.05
N GLN A 366 12.29 -0.25 3.29
CA GLN A 366 12.03 1.15 3.65
C GLN A 366 12.98 1.52 4.80
N GLY A 367 13.25 2.82 4.99
CA GLY A 367 14.13 3.29 6.06
C GLY A 367 15.63 3.01 5.86
N LEU A 368 16.09 2.74 4.62
CA LEU A 368 17.52 2.48 4.33
C LEU A 368 18.41 3.69 4.67
N ALA A 369 17.92 4.90 4.40
CA ALA A 369 18.64 6.12 4.75
C ALA A 369 18.74 6.28 6.28
N ASP A 370 17.65 6.01 6.99
CA ASP A 370 17.56 6.07 8.45
C ASP A 370 18.46 5.03 9.11
N ALA A 371 18.52 3.80 8.57
CA ALA A 371 19.43 2.75 9.01
C ALA A 371 20.91 3.18 8.88
N PHE A 372 21.30 3.78 7.75
CA PHE A 372 22.66 4.31 7.59
C PHE A 372 22.96 5.47 8.54
N ILE A 373 22.00 6.38 8.76
CA ILE A 373 22.15 7.48 9.74
C ILE A 373 22.36 6.92 11.15
N LEU A 374 21.58 5.91 11.55
CA LEU A 374 21.74 5.25 12.87
C LEU A 374 23.08 4.53 13.03
N LEU A 375 23.61 3.95 11.95
CA LEU A 375 24.91 3.29 11.92
C LEU A 375 26.10 4.27 11.78
N GLY A 376 25.84 5.58 11.64
CA GLY A 376 26.88 6.58 11.36
C GLY A 376 27.53 6.42 9.98
N MET A 377 26.87 5.71 9.06
CA MET A 377 27.39 5.37 7.73
C MET A 377 26.95 6.40 6.66
N PRO A 378 27.85 6.85 5.78
CA PRO A 378 27.48 7.58 4.57
C PRO A 378 26.59 6.73 3.64
N PHE A 379 25.68 7.36 2.89
CA PHE A 379 24.72 6.65 2.02
C PHE A 379 25.36 5.86 0.86
N ASP A 380 26.60 6.21 0.51
CA ASP A 380 27.41 5.59 -0.55
C ASP A 380 28.25 4.38 -0.06
N SER A 381 28.06 3.97 1.19
CA SER A 381 28.68 2.76 1.76
C SER A 381 28.19 1.47 1.07
N PRO A 382 28.96 0.37 1.08
CA PRO A 382 28.53 -0.95 0.58
C PRO A 382 27.27 -1.46 1.30
N LYS A 383 26.49 -2.31 0.61
CA LYS A 383 25.07 -2.58 0.92
C LYS A 383 24.73 -4.07 1.00
N ASP A 384 25.31 -4.75 1.97
CA ASP A 384 25.22 -6.21 2.14
C ASP A 384 23.80 -6.70 2.52
N ILE A 385 22.95 -5.79 3.04
CA ILE A 385 21.53 -6.00 3.39
C ILE A 385 20.75 -6.74 2.28
N PHE A 386 20.98 -6.38 1.01
CA PHE A 386 20.23 -6.97 -0.11
C PHE A 386 20.60 -8.43 -0.38
N GLU A 387 21.84 -8.84 -0.11
CA GLU A 387 22.28 -10.23 -0.22
C GLU A 387 21.60 -11.10 0.84
N ILE A 388 21.53 -10.61 2.09
CA ILE A 388 20.90 -11.31 3.21
C ILE A 388 19.39 -11.51 2.96
N ILE A 389 18.70 -10.47 2.49
CA ILE A 389 17.29 -10.55 2.09
C ILE A 389 17.10 -11.56 0.95
N TYR A 390 17.93 -11.49 -0.11
CA TYR A 390 17.81 -12.41 -1.24
C TYR A 390 18.04 -13.88 -0.83
N TYR A 391 19.10 -14.15 -0.07
CA TYR A 391 19.42 -15.48 0.45
C TYR A 391 18.29 -16.05 1.32
N HIS A 392 17.72 -15.25 2.23
CA HIS A 392 16.66 -15.73 3.11
C HIS A 392 15.30 -15.86 2.43
N ALA A 393 15.00 -15.04 1.42
CA ALA A 393 13.82 -15.20 0.59
C ALA A 393 13.91 -16.49 -0.26
N LEU A 394 15.05 -16.76 -0.90
CA LEU A 394 15.29 -18.01 -1.63
C LEU A 394 15.20 -19.22 -0.70
N LYS A 395 15.80 -19.16 0.50
CA LYS A 395 15.76 -20.25 1.48
C LYS A 395 14.34 -20.58 1.94
N ALA A 396 13.52 -19.57 2.20
CA ALA A 396 12.12 -19.77 2.56
C ALA A 396 11.30 -20.31 1.37
N SER A 397 11.55 -19.82 0.15
CA SER A 397 10.93 -20.34 -1.08
C SER A 397 11.28 -21.81 -1.34
N SER A 398 12.55 -22.20 -1.16
CA SER A 398 13.01 -23.59 -1.25
C SER A 398 12.35 -24.50 -0.21
N GLN A 399 12.17 -24.01 1.03
CA GLN A 399 11.46 -24.75 2.08
C GLN A 399 9.97 -24.92 1.77
N LEU A 400 9.31 -23.93 1.16
CA LEU A 400 7.95 -24.06 0.65
C LEU A 400 7.88 -25.08 -0.50
N ALA A 401 8.80 -25.00 -1.48
CA ALA A 401 8.85 -25.93 -2.60
C ALA A 401 9.11 -27.39 -2.17
N ALA A 402 9.88 -27.60 -1.10
CA ALA A 402 10.09 -28.93 -0.51
C ALA A 402 8.85 -29.51 0.19
N ARG A 403 7.87 -28.66 0.57
CA ARG A 403 6.62 -29.07 1.23
C ARG A 403 5.46 -29.18 0.25
N ASP A 404 5.30 -28.17 -0.61
CA ASP A 404 4.12 -27.95 -1.46
C ASP A 404 4.37 -28.28 -2.94
N GLY A 405 5.63 -28.53 -3.33
CA GLY A 405 6.07 -28.63 -4.71
C GLY A 405 6.53 -27.29 -5.29
N SER A 406 7.33 -27.32 -6.36
CA SER A 406 7.73 -26.13 -7.10
C SER A 406 6.56 -25.53 -7.90
N TYR A 407 6.61 -24.23 -8.19
CA TYR A 407 5.66 -23.59 -9.11
C TYR A 407 5.72 -24.21 -10.52
N GLU A 408 4.62 -24.12 -11.29
CA GLU A 408 4.41 -24.85 -12.54
C GLU A 408 5.57 -24.68 -13.53
N THR A 409 6.03 -23.43 -13.70
CA THR A 409 7.07 -23.08 -14.68
C THR A 409 8.49 -23.05 -14.09
N TYR A 410 8.74 -23.76 -12.99
CA TYR A 410 10.07 -23.81 -12.38
C TYR A 410 11.08 -24.58 -13.25
N LYS A 411 10.64 -25.68 -13.88
CA LYS A 411 11.49 -26.52 -14.73
C LYS A 411 11.92 -25.76 -15.99
N GLY A 412 13.22 -25.54 -16.12
CA GLY A 412 13.81 -24.75 -17.22
C GLY A 412 13.97 -23.26 -16.89
N SER A 413 13.62 -22.83 -15.67
CA SER A 413 14.04 -21.52 -15.17
C SER A 413 15.55 -21.50 -14.86
N PRO A 414 16.19 -20.32 -14.71
CA PRO A 414 17.63 -20.23 -14.44
C PRO A 414 18.09 -20.64 -13.02
N VAL A 415 17.19 -21.09 -12.15
CA VAL A 415 17.40 -21.27 -10.69
C VAL A 415 17.23 -22.72 -10.27
#